data_AF-A0A090T8I2-F1
#
_entry.id   AF-A0A090T8I2-F1
#
_cell.length_a   1.000
_cell.length_b   1.000
_cell.length_c   1.000
_cell.angle_alpha   90.00
_cell.angle_beta   90.00
_cell.angle_gamma   90.00
#
_symmetry.space_group_name_H-M   'P 1'
#
loop_
_entity.id
_entity.type
_entity.pdbx_description
1 polymer ?
#
loop_
_entity_poly.entity_id
_entity_poly.type
_entity_poly.pdbx_seq_one_letter_code
_entity_poly.pdbx_strand_id
1 'polypeptide(L)'
;MRYVFNAPTVWVHETASFLGGSLFVIGGAYALAIDKHVRVVILYDMVSQRTRHYLNVFHHLCGLLFSGLLIYAGYSMVMNSWFNPWGELQLETSGTAWNPAYPALLKGIIFVTVIVMFIQFVLHLAQELKAIKELKDV
;
A
#
# COMPACT_ATOMS: atom_id res chain seq x y z
N MET A 1 -2.36 -1.47 30.59
CA MET A 1 -1.23 -0.54 30.86
C MET A 1 -1.66 0.90 31.14
N ARG A 2 -2.66 1.48 30.45
CA ARG A 2 -3.14 2.86 30.69
C ARG A 2 -3.64 3.16 32.12
N TYR A 3 -4.15 2.16 32.85
CA TYR A 3 -4.85 2.38 34.12
C TYR A 3 -4.10 1.91 35.37
N VAL A 4 -2.98 1.20 35.23
CA VAL A 4 -2.27 0.60 36.38
C VAL A 4 -1.09 1.46 36.82
N PHE A 5 -0.44 2.18 35.89
CA PHE A 5 0.83 2.86 36.16
C PHE A 5 0.78 4.39 36.08
N ASN A 6 -0.36 5.00 35.67
CA ASN A 6 -0.56 6.45 35.54
C ASN A 6 0.62 7.25 34.93
N ALA A 7 1.45 6.56 34.15
CA ALA A 7 2.66 7.07 33.51
C ALA A 7 2.56 6.61 32.05
N PRO A 8 2.09 7.46 31.13
CA PRO A 8 2.15 7.13 29.71
C PRO A 8 3.62 6.94 29.35
N THR A 9 4.02 5.68 29.16
CA THR A 9 5.39 5.38 28.75
C THR A 9 5.60 5.97 27.37
N VAL A 10 6.63 6.80 27.22
CA VAL A 10 6.91 7.62 26.03
C VAL A 10 6.87 6.85 24.71
N TRP A 11 7.11 5.53 24.73
CA TRP A 11 7.09 4.67 23.55
C TRP A 11 5.69 4.27 23.04
N VAL A 12 4.65 4.26 23.88
CA VAL A 12 3.36 3.60 23.54
C VAL A 12 2.68 4.24 22.34
N HIS A 13 2.60 5.57 22.30
CA HIS A 13 1.93 6.28 21.22
C HIS A 13 2.63 6.03 19.88
N GLU A 14 3.95 6.11 19.86
CA GLU A 14 4.74 5.99 18.63
C GLU A 14 4.78 4.54 18.13
N THR A 15 4.92 3.56 19.02
CA THR A 15 4.85 2.15 18.65
C THR A 15 3.46 1.78 18.12
N ALA A 16 2.38 2.26 18.76
CA ALA A 16 1.03 2.00 18.29
C ALA A 16 0.77 2.60 16.91
N SER A 17 1.19 3.85 16.67
CA SER A 17 1.07 4.52 15.36
C SER A 17 1.89 3.81 14.28
N PHE A 18 3.12 3.39 14.59
CA PHE A 18 3.96 2.63 13.66
C PHE A 18 3.32 1.29 13.27
N LEU A 19 2.85 0.51 14.26
CA LEU A 19 2.19 -0.77 14.01
C LEU A 19 0.89 -0.58 13.25
N GLY A 20 0.06 0.39 13.64
CA GLY A 20 -1.20 0.69 12.97
C GLY A 20 -0.99 1.07 11.50
N GLY A 21 -0.04 1.96 11.22
CA GLY A 21 0.33 2.34 9.86
C GLY A 21 0.86 1.15 9.04
N SER A 22 1.73 0.34 9.63
CA SER A 22 2.30 -0.84 8.97
C SER A 22 1.21 -1.86 8.61
N LEU A 23 0.33 -2.17 9.57
CA LEU A 23 -0.78 -3.10 9.38
C LEU A 23 -1.79 -2.59 8.35
N PHE A 24 -2.08 -1.28 8.35
CA PHE A 24 -2.99 -0.68 7.39
C PHE A 24 -2.53 -0.89 5.95
N VAL A 25 -1.25 -0.59 5.67
CA VAL A 25 -0.71 -0.63 4.31
C VAL A 25 -0.55 -2.08 3.84
N ILE A 26 -0.04 -2.97 4.71
CA ILE A 26 0.06 -4.41 4.43
C ILE A 26 -1.35 -5.00 4.22
N GLY A 27 -2.32 -4.62 5.05
CA GLY A 27 -3.71 -5.02 4.91
C GLY A 27 -4.33 -4.60 3.57
N GLY A 28 -3.96 -3.43 3.05
CA GLY A 28 -4.36 -2.98 1.72
C GLY A 28 -3.87 -3.89 0.59
N ALA A 29 -2.59 -4.30 0.64
CA ALA A 29 -2.02 -5.26 -0.32
C ALA A 29 -2.60 -6.68 -0.15
N TYR A 30 -2.89 -7.10 1.09
CA TYR A 30 -3.58 -8.36 1.34
C TYR A 30 -4.99 -8.36 0.73
N ALA A 31 -5.75 -7.27 0.92
CA ALA A 31 -7.08 -7.12 0.33
C ALA A 31 -7.05 -7.19 -1.20
N LEU A 32 -6.00 -6.65 -1.85
CA LEU A 32 -5.80 -6.76 -3.29
C LEU A 32 -5.47 -8.18 -3.74
N ALA A 33 -4.69 -8.93 -2.96
CA ALA A 33 -4.40 -10.33 -3.26
C ALA A 33 -5.67 -11.20 -3.28
N ILE A 34 -6.65 -10.91 -2.42
CA ILE A 34 -7.91 -11.68 -2.31
C ILE A 34 -9.10 -11.07 -3.07
N ASP A 35 -8.85 -10.12 -3.99
CA ASP A 35 -9.88 -9.41 -4.76
C ASP A 35 -10.96 -8.71 -3.88
N LYS A 36 -10.56 -8.24 -2.70
CA LYS A 36 -11.38 -7.43 -1.76
C LYS A 36 -10.87 -6.00 -1.62
N HIS A 37 -9.93 -5.59 -2.46
CA HIS A 37 -9.51 -4.19 -2.51
C HIS A 37 -10.69 -3.30 -2.89
N VAL A 38 -10.67 -2.04 -2.43
CA VAL A 38 -11.80 -1.11 -2.52
C VAL A 38 -12.35 -1.06 -3.95
N ARG A 39 -13.60 -1.51 -4.12
CA ARG A 39 -14.37 -1.41 -5.35
C ARG A 39 -15.82 -1.11 -5.05
N VAL A 40 -16.51 -0.49 -6.01
CA VAL A 40 -17.92 -0.13 -5.87
C VAL A 40 -18.78 -1.32 -6.29
N VAL A 41 -19.03 -2.24 -5.35
CA VAL A 41 -19.73 -3.52 -5.61
C VAL A 41 -21.07 -3.32 -6.33
N ILE A 42 -21.86 -2.31 -5.92
CA ILE A 42 -23.17 -2.01 -6.52
C ILE A 42 -23.07 -1.74 -8.04
N LEU A 43 -22.03 -1.06 -8.50
CA LEU A 43 -21.84 -0.82 -9.94
C LEU A 43 -21.58 -2.12 -10.70
N TYR A 44 -20.91 -3.08 -10.08
CA TYR A 44 -20.61 -4.38 -10.69
C TYR A 44 -21.85 -5.26 -10.80
N ASP A 45 -22.78 -5.14 -9.86
CA ASP A 45 -24.03 -5.92 -9.84
C ASP A 45 -25.06 -5.40 -10.86
N MET A 46 -24.95 -4.14 -11.28
CA MET A 46 -25.89 -3.49 -12.20
C MET A 46 -25.52 -3.62 -13.68
N VAL A 47 -24.33 -4.12 -14.02
CA VAL A 47 -23.81 -4.12 -15.39
C VAL A 47 -23.73 -5.52 -16.00
N SER A 48 -23.74 -5.58 -17.34
CA SER A 48 -23.53 -6.84 -18.05
C SER A 48 -22.13 -7.42 -17.80
N GLN A 49 -21.96 -8.74 -17.98
CA GLN A 49 -20.67 -9.41 -17.83
C GLN A 49 -19.58 -8.81 -18.72
N ARG A 50 -19.90 -8.40 -19.95
CA ARG A 50 -18.95 -7.73 -20.85
C ARG A 50 -18.50 -6.38 -20.29
N THR A 51 -19.45 -5.57 -19.80
CA THR A 51 -19.14 -4.27 -19.18
C THR A 51 -18.30 -4.45 -17.91
N ARG A 52 -18.58 -5.50 -17.12
CA ARG A 52 -17.82 -5.84 -15.92
C ARG A 52 -16.33 -6.03 -16.21
N HIS A 53 -15.99 -6.72 -17.29
CA HIS A 53 -14.60 -6.90 -17.71
C HIS A 53 -13.91 -5.57 -18.07
N TYR A 54 -14.60 -4.68 -18.77
CA TYR A 54 -14.06 -3.34 -19.05
C TYR A 54 -13.83 -2.52 -17.77
N LEU A 55 -14.74 -2.61 -16.79
CA LEU A 55 -14.58 -1.95 -15.49
C LEU A 55 -13.39 -2.52 -14.71
N ASN A 56 -13.17 -3.85 -14.73
CA ASN A 56 -12.01 -4.48 -14.12
C ASN A 56 -10.71 -4.00 -14.77
N VAL A 57 -10.64 -4.00 -16.11
CA VAL A 57 -9.46 -3.51 -16.84
C VAL A 57 -9.17 -2.05 -16.47
N PHE A 58 -10.20 -1.18 -16.45
CA PHE A 58 -10.06 0.20 -16.04
C PHE A 58 -9.53 0.33 -14.60
N HIS A 59 -10.11 -0.43 -13.66
CA HIS A 59 -9.67 -0.46 -12.27
C HIS A 59 -8.19 -0.86 -12.14
N HIS A 60 -7.74 -1.91 -12.84
CA HIS A 60 -6.35 -2.34 -12.80
C HIS A 60 -5.40 -1.32 -13.45
N LEU A 61 -5.79 -0.68 -14.55
CA LEU A 61 -4.99 0.38 -15.18
C LEU A 61 -4.84 1.61 -14.27
N CYS A 62 -5.92 2.04 -13.62
CA CYS A 62 -5.85 3.11 -12.62
C CYS A 62 -4.99 2.71 -11.43
N GLY A 63 -5.11 1.46 -10.97
CA GLY A 63 -4.28 0.90 -9.90
C GLY A 63 -2.79 0.89 -10.26
N LEU A 64 -2.44 0.50 -11.49
CA LEU A 64 -1.06 0.54 -12.00
C LEU A 64 -0.51 1.95 -12.08
N LEU A 65 -1.28 2.89 -12.63
CA LEU A 65 -0.85 4.29 -12.72
C LEU A 65 -0.61 4.86 -11.32
N PHE A 66 -1.56 4.66 -10.41
CA PHE A 66 -1.48 5.16 -9.04
C PHE A 66 -0.32 4.54 -8.26
N SER A 67 -0.19 3.21 -8.27
CA SER A 67 0.92 2.52 -7.59
C SER A 67 2.27 2.84 -8.22
N GLY A 68 2.35 3.05 -9.54
CA GLY A 68 3.56 3.50 -10.22
C GLY A 68 4.01 4.90 -9.77
N LEU A 69 3.07 5.85 -9.67
CA LEU A 69 3.34 7.19 -9.13
C LEU A 69 3.78 7.13 -7.66
N LEU A 70 3.15 6.26 -6.86
CA LEU A 70 3.54 6.05 -5.47
C LEU A 70 4.92 5.39 -5.32
N ILE A 71 5.32 4.51 -6.23
CA ILE A 71 6.70 3.96 -6.26
C ILE A 71 7.70 5.09 -6.52
N TYR A 72 7.43 5.95 -7.51
CA TYR A 72 8.31 7.08 -7.80
C TYR A 72 8.45 8.05 -6.61
N ALA A 73 7.33 8.43 -6.00
CA ALA A 73 7.34 9.29 -4.82
C ALA A 73 7.97 8.58 -3.61
N GLY A 74 7.62 7.32 -3.39
CA GLY A 74 8.09 6.49 -2.29
C GLY A 74 9.59 6.27 -2.32
N TYR A 75 10.19 6.09 -3.50
CA TYR A 75 11.64 6.01 -3.66
C TYR A 75 12.32 7.28 -3.12
N SER A 76 11.85 8.45 -3.56
CA SER A 76 12.38 9.74 -3.09
C SER A 76 12.22 9.92 -1.58
N MET A 77 11.05 9.51 -1.04
CA MET A 77 10.79 9.57 0.40
C MET A 77 11.70 8.65 1.22
N VAL A 78 11.92 7.41 0.76
CA VAL A 78 12.81 6.45 1.43
C VAL A 78 14.23 6.99 1.40
N MET A 79 14.74 7.40 0.24
CA MET A 79 16.10 7.92 0.11
C MET A 79 16.36 9.10 1.03
N ASN A 80 15.46 10.10 1.05
CA ASN A 80 15.60 11.27 1.91
C ASN A 80 15.46 10.95 3.41
N SER A 81 14.79 9.85 3.76
CA SER A 81 14.58 9.44 5.15
C SER A 81 15.63 8.46 5.67
N TRP A 82 16.40 7.82 4.79
CA TRP A 82 17.39 6.81 5.17
C TRP A 82 18.82 7.31 5.00
N PHE A 83 19.04 8.31 4.14
CA PHE A 83 20.36 8.82 3.84
C PHE A 83 20.45 10.32 4.10
N ASN A 84 21.56 10.74 4.68
CA ASN A 84 21.87 12.17 4.79
C ASN A 84 22.37 12.72 3.44
N PRO A 85 22.51 14.05 3.28
CA PRO A 85 23.01 14.66 2.03
C PRO A 85 24.41 14.19 1.61
N TRP A 86 25.17 13.56 2.51
CA TRP A 86 26.50 13.01 2.27
C TRP A 86 26.48 11.53 1.87
N GLY A 87 25.31 10.90 1.83
CA GLY A 87 25.12 9.50 1.43
C GLY A 87 25.31 8.47 2.55
N GLU A 88 25.46 8.92 3.80
CA GLU A 88 25.58 8.01 4.94
C GLU A 88 24.20 7.56 5.42
N LEU A 89 24.12 6.31 5.88
CA LEU A 89 22.89 5.74 6.43
C LEU A 89 22.54 6.45 7.75
N GLN A 90 21.47 7.25 7.72
CA GLN A 90 20.95 7.98 8.86
C GLN A 90 19.43 7.99 8.78
N LEU A 91 18.80 7.12 9.58
CA LEU A 91 17.34 7.01 9.60
C LEU A 91 16.71 8.24 10.27
N GLU A 92 15.71 8.80 9.60
CA GLU A 92 14.83 9.82 10.14
C GLU A 92 14.12 9.31 11.40
N THR A 93 14.29 10.07 12.47
CA THR A 93 13.68 9.80 13.77
C THR A 93 12.48 10.72 14.00
N SER A 94 11.63 10.36 14.96
CA SER A 94 10.37 11.09 15.21
C SER A 94 10.54 12.48 15.84
N GLY A 95 11.70 12.82 16.40
CA GLY A 95 11.95 14.08 17.09
C GLY A 95 11.25 14.21 18.45
N THR A 96 10.70 13.11 18.98
CA THR A 96 9.99 13.05 20.25
C THR A 96 10.92 12.70 21.42
N ALA A 97 10.37 12.61 22.64
CA ALA A 97 11.12 12.14 23.80
C ALA A 97 11.64 10.69 23.69
N TRP A 98 10.97 9.83 22.92
CA TRP A 98 11.40 8.45 22.68
C TRP A 98 12.31 8.34 21.44
N ASN A 99 12.08 9.17 20.44
CA ASN A 99 12.88 9.35 19.22
C ASN A 99 13.25 8.07 18.40
N PRO A 100 12.35 7.09 18.20
CA PRO A 100 12.63 5.93 17.37
C PRO A 100 12.70 6.28 15.87
N ALA A 101 13.40 5.45 15.11
CA ALA A 101 13.46 5.49 13.64
C ALA A 101 12.18 4.99 12.94
N TYR A 102 11.02 5.00 13.62
CA TYR A 102 9.76 4.50 13.07
C TYR A 102 9.30 5.23 11.79
N PRO A 103 9.44 6.56 11.65
CA PRO A 103 9.07 7.24 10.41
C PRO A 103 9.83 6.71 9.19
N ALA A 104 11.16 6.56 9.30
CA ALA A 104 12.00 6.01 8.24
C ALA A 104 11.62 4.56 7.90
N LEU A 105 11.40 3.72 8.90
CA LEU A 105 11.00 2.32 8.69
C LEU A 105 9.61 2.21 8.05
N LEU A 106 8.66 3.04 8.47
CA LEU A 106 7.30 3.04 7.90
C LEU A 106 7.30 3.46 6.43
N LYS A 107 8.11 4.47 6.05
CA LYS A 107 8.31 4.86 4.64
C LYS A 107 8.84 3.68 3.81
N GLY A 108 9.79 2.91 4.37
CA GLY A 108 10.29 1.68 3.75
C GLY A 108 9.21 0.61 3.57
N ILE A 109 8.41 0.35 4.61
CA ILE A 109 7.29 -0.61 4.56
C ILE A 109 6.26 -0.20 3.50
N ILE A 110 5.90 1.09 3.45
CA ILE A 110 4.98 1.62 2.44
C ILE A 110 5.55 1.38 1.05
N PHE A 111 6.82 1.73 0.81
CA PHE A 111 7.46 1.57 -0.49
C PHE A 111 7.46 0.12 -0.98
N VAL A 112 7.90 -0.82 -0.14
CA VAL A 112 7.90 -2.25 -0.48
C VAL A 112 6.47 -2.75 -0.74
N THR A 113 5.51 -2.34 0.09
CA THR A 113 4.12 -2.79 -0.07
C THR A 113 3.51 -2.28 -1.38
N VAL A 114 3.78 -1.04 -1.77
CA VAL A 114 3.30 -0.48 -3.04
C VAL A 114 3.95 -1.19 -4.23
N ILE A 115 5.23 -1.58 -4.16
CA ILE A 115 5.87 -2.43 -5.19
C ILE A 115 5.12 -3.76 -5.33
N VAL A 116 4.79 -4.41 -4.22
CA VAL A 116 4.00 -5.65 -4.24
C VAL A 116 2.63 -5.41 -4.85
N MET A 117 1.93 -4.33 -4.49
CA MET A 117 0.64 -3.99 -5.08
C MET A 117 0.72 -3.72 -6.58
N PHE A 118 1.78 -3.04 -7.05
CA PHE A 118 2.00 -2.82 -8.48
C PHE A 118 2.11 -4.16 -9.23
N ILE A 119 2.90 -5.10 -8.70
CA ILE A 119 3.01 -6.45 -9.26
C ILE A 119 1.65 -7.15 -9.25
N GLN A 120 0.90 -7.09 -8.16
CA GLN A 120 -0.45 -7.67 -8.08
C GLN A 120 -1.40 -7.08 -9.13
N PHE A 121 -1.37 -5.76 -9.37
CA PHE A 121 -2.17 -5.14 -10.42
C PHE A 121 -1.78 -5.61 -11.83
N VAL A 122 -0.48 -5.81 -12.10
CA VAL A 122 -0.04 -6.38 -13.39
C VAL A 122 -0.59 -7.79 -13.56
N LEU A 123 -0.52 -8.62 -12.52
CA LEU A 123 -1.00 -10.01 -12.56
C LEU A 123 -2.51 -10.07 -12.77
N HIS A 124 -3.29 -9.28 -12.02
CA HIS A 124 -4.75 -9.20 -12.17
C HIS A 124 -5.15 -8.70 -13.56
N LEU A 125 -4.47 -7.68 -14.09
CA LEU A 125 -4.72 -7.21 -15.45
C LEU A 125 -4.45 -8.30 -16.50
N ALA A 126 -3.35 -9.05 -16.35
CA ALA A 126 -3.03 -10.14 -17.26
C ALA A 126 -4.06 -11.29 -17.20
N GLN A 127 -4.59 -11.59 -16.02
CA GLN A 127 -5.69 -12.56 -15.84
C GLN A 127 -6.97 -12.08 -16.52
N GLU A 128 -7.33 -10.81 -16.34
CA GLU A 128 -8.54 -10.22 -16.91
C GLU A 128 -8.49 -10.20 -18.45
N LEU A 129 -7.34 -9.88 -19.03
CA LEU A 129 -7.16 -9.88 -20.48
C LEU A 129 -7.26 -11.28 -21.09
N LYS A 130 -6.81 -12.32 -20.38
CA LYS A 130 -6.98 -13.72 -20.80
C LYS A 130 -8.46 -14.11 -20.79
N ALA A 131 -9.19 -13.78 -19.72
CA ALA A 131 -10.61 -14.07 -19.61
C ALA A 131 -11.44 -13.41 -20.72
N ILE A 132 -11.12 -12.16 -21.09
CA ILE A 132 -11.79 -11.46 -22.20
C ILE A 132 -11.54 -12.16 -23.53
N LYS A 133 -10.33 -12.70 -23.75
CA LYS A 133 -9.99 -13.41 -24.98
C LYS A 133 -10.80 -14.70 -25.13
N GLU A 134 -10.86 -15.50 -24.07
CA GLU A 134 -11.64 -16.76 -24.06
C GLU A 134 -13.13 -16.53 -24.35
N LEU A 135 -13.70 -15.42 -23.88
CA LEU A 135 -15.09 -15.04 -24.18
C LEU A 135 -15.36 -14.61 -25.63
N LYS A 136 -14.32 -14.25 -26.39
CA LYS A 136 -14.45 -13.90 -27.82
C LYS A 136 -14.29 -15.12 -28.72
N ASP A 137 -13.65 -16.17 -28.23
CA ASP A 137 -13.36 -17.40 -28.96
C ASP A 137 -14.54 -18.42 -28.89
N VAL A 138 -15.58 -18.13 -28.09
CA VAL A 138 -16.84 -18.89 -27.95
C VAL A 138 -17.99 -18.16 -28.64
#